data_AF-A0A318SQY9-F1
#
_entry.id   AF-A0A318SQY9-F1
#
_cell.length_a   1.000
_cell.length_b   1.000
_cell.length_c   1.000
_cell.angle_alpha   90.00
_cell.angle_beta   90.00
_cell.angle_gamma   90.00
#
_symmetry.space_group_name_H-M   'P 1'
#
loop_
_entity.id
_entity.type
_entity.pdbx_description
1 polymer ?
#
loop_
_entity_poly.entity_id
_entity_poly.type
_entity_poly.pdbx_seq_one_letter_code
_entity_poly.pdbx_strand_id
1 'polypeptide(L)'
;MMAAPETRQQYGDQGKGAERPGARQPGGLGQGAEQGPQQPEESNRDRVRRLLLVPLGFRFRRGTDATEARRSLDALADELGYMSDASLSALRGMLASKGEGSARCFWPEPATFRGFAEIVQPRPLEEVPALVRWFRSVEGPRAVEAGTLVETFLWFEKKKAPPLTPQARAMVTQRAQQNHRRLEVISDRRAREVRNDAQDLEWERWYRSTLARVEALVARVQREKQGQAVEQDRQGQAPQTDPAQDTTRTAEEITR
;
A
#
# COMPACT_ATOMS: atom_id res chain seq x y z
N MET A 1 17.40 -13.30 67.54
CA MET A 1 17.51 -14.77 67.51
C MET A 1 16.68 -15.22 66.30
N MET A 2 17.14 -15.79 65.19
CA MET A 2 18.39 -16.43 64.72
C MET A 2 18.55 -16.03 63.21
N ALA A 3 19.73 -15.67 62.65
CA ALA A 3 20.78 -16.52 62.02
C ALA A 3 20.21 -17.72 61.21
N ALA A 4 20.52 -18.03 59.94
CA ALA A 4 21.60 -17.76 58.98
C ALA A 4 21.14 -18.25 57.56
N PRO A 5 21.97 -18.53 56.52
CA PRO A 5 23.31 -18.04 56.15
C PRO A 5 23.43 -17.58 54.68
N GLU A 6 24.55 -16.91 54.41
CA GLU A 6 25.13 -16.62 53.10
C GLU A 6 25.59 -17.90 52.37
N THR A 7 25.56 -17.90 51.04
CA THR A 7 26.45 -18.76 50.24
C THR A 7 27.03 -17.96 49.08
N ARG A 8 28.35 -17.89 49.12
CA ARG A 8 29.30 -17.24 48.22
C ARG A 8 29.68 -18.26 47.15
N GLN A 9 29.62 -17.90 45.87
CA GLN A 9 30.41 -18.62 44.87
C GLN A 9 30.97 -17.65 43.83
N GLN A 10 32.27 -17.38 43.99
CA GLN A 10 33.16 -16.80 43.01
C GLN A 10 33.50 -17.86 41.97
N TYR A 11 33.47 -17.49 40.69
CA TYR A 11 34.35 -18.07 39.67
C TYR A 11 34.80 -16.92 38.77
N GLY A 12 36.07 -16.58 38.86
CA GLY A 12 36.78 -15.93 37.77
C GLY A 12 37.40 -17.01 36.90
N ASP A 13 37.49 -16.77 35.60
CA ASP A 13 38.64 -17.23 34.83
C ASP A 13 38.91 -16.27 33.68
N GLN A 14 40.19 -15.98 33.51
CA GLN A 14 40.76 -14.97 32.63
C GLN A 14 41.22 -15.65 31.34
N GLY A 15 40.80 -15.12 30.19
CA GLY A 15 41.35 -15.50 28.89
C GLY A 15 41.79 -14.26 28.12
N LYS A 16 42.99 -13.76 28.43
CA LYS A 16 43.68 -12.69 27.69
C LYS A 16 44.74 -13.32 26.78
N GLY A 17 44.74 -12.90 25.51
CA GLY A 17 45.97 -12.69 24.73
C GLY A 17 46.25 -13.67 23.58
N ALA A 18 46.16 -13.17 22.36
CA ALA A 18 47.31 -13.10 21.44
C ALA A 18 46.92 -12.37 20.14
N GLU A 19 47.56 -11.23 19.91
CA GLU A 19 47.52 -10.43 18.69
C GLU A 19 48.68 -10.83 17.74
N ARG A 20 48.38 -10.78 16.42
CA ARG A 20 49.23 -10.37 15.25
C ARG A 20 50.30 -11.33 14.67
N PRO A 21 50.85 -11.03 13.47
CA PRO A 21 50.17 -10.82 12.17
C PRO A 21 50.92 -11.55 11.01
N GLY A 22 50.31 -11.76 9.84
CA GLY A 22 51.04 -12.36 8.71
C GLY A 22 50.27 -12.42 7.40
N ALA A 23 50.68 -11.58 6.46
CA ALA A 23 50.18 -11.46 5.11
C ALA A 23 50.44 -12.72 4.24
N ARG A 24 49.49 -13.04 3.34
CA ARG A 24 49.75 -13.34 1.92
C ARG A 24 48.46 -13.51 1.13
N GLN A 25 48.26 -12.61 0.16
CA GLN A 25 47.52 -12.90 -1.07
C GLN A 25 48.23 -13.99 -1.86
N PRO A 26 47.48 -14.77 -2.64
CA PRO A 26 47.77 -14.82 -4.07
C PRO A 26 46.52 -14.64 -4.94
N GLY A 27 46.79 -14.33 -6.22
CA GLY A 27 45.89 -13.98 -7.33
C GLY A 27 44.52 -14.66 -7.38
N GLY A 28 43.49 -14.00 -7.92
CA GLY A 28 43.59 -13.35 -9.23
C GLY A 28 43.46 -14.39 -10.34
N LEU A 29 42.31 -15.05 -10.43
CA LEU A 29 41.82 -15.69 -11.65
C LEU A 29 40.33 -15.39 -11.76
N GLY A 30 39.99 -14.68 -12.83
CA GLY A 30 38.63 -14.30 -13.15
C GLY A 30 37.73 -15.52 -13.24
N GLN A 31 36.62 -15.46 -12.52
CA GLN A 31 35.43 -16.21 -12.87
C GLN A 31 34.46 -15.16 -13.39
N GLY A 32 34.16 -15.30 -14.68
CA GLY A 32 33.22 -14.45 -15.37
C GLY A 32 31.94 -14.38 -14.57
N ALA A 33 31.44 -13.15 -14.40
CA ALA A 33 30.06 -12.92 -14.09
C ALA A 33 29.23 -13.54 -15.22
N GLU A 34 28.92 -14.82 -15.10
CA GLU A 34 27.72 -15.39 -15.67
C GLU A 34 26.58 -14.61 -15.02
N GLN A 35 26.20 -13.52 -15.68
CA GLN A 35 24.89 -12.92 -15.50
C GLN A 35 23.90 -14.00 -15.93
N GLY A 36 23.56 -14.88 -14.99
CA GLY A 36 22.47 -15.82 -15.14
C GLY A 36 21.24 -15.05 -15.63
N PRO A 37 20.38 -15.69 -16.45
CA PRO A 37 19.25 -15.01 -17.07
C PRO A 37 18.49 -14.27 -15.97
N GLN A 38 18.40 -12.93 -16.11
CA GLN A 38 17.59 -12.10 -15.25
C GLN A 38 16.21 -12.74 -15.20
N GLN A 39 15.91 -13.41 -14.09
CA GLN A 39 14.60 -14.03 -13.94
C GLN A 39 13.59 -12.92 -14.10
N PRO A 40 12.54 -13.10 -14.92
CA PRO A 40 11.52 -12.07 -15.07
C PRO A 40 11.01 -11.73 -13.67
N GLU A 41 11.09 -10.45 -13.29
CA GLU A 41 10.59 -9.99 -12.00
C GLU A 41 9.15 -10.47 -11.87
N GLU A 42 8.90 -11.36 -10.90
CA GLU A 42 7.59 -11.97 -10.70
C GLU A 42 6.57 -10.86 -10.44
N SER A 43 5.50 -10.82 -11.23
CA SER A 43 4.44 -9.83 -11.01
C SER A 43 3.72 -10.08 -9.68
N ASN A 44 3.18 -9.03 -9.05
CA ASN A 44 2.37 -9.18 -7.83
C ASN A 44 1.22 -10.19 -8.03
N ARG A 45 0.63 -10.22 -9.24
CA ARG A 45 -0.45 -11.15 -9.59
C ARG A 45 0.06 -12.60 -9.58
N ASP A 46 1.24 -12.84 -10.14
CA ASP A 46 1.83 -14.18 -10.19
C ASP A 46 2.25 -14.67 -8.81
N ARG A 47 2.77 -13.76 -7.98
CA ARG A 47 3.08 -14.04 -6.57
C ARG A 47 1.85 -14.49 -5.78
N VAL A 48 0.73 -13.77 -5.90
CA VAL A 48 -0.53 -14.15 -5.25
C VAL A 48 -1.06 -15.49 -5.78
N ARG A 49 -1.00 -15.72 -7.10
CA ARG A 49 -1.41 -17.01 -7.67
C ARG A 49 -0.59 -18.16 -7.12
N ARG A 50 0.74 -18.02 -7.08
CA ARG A 50 1.68 -19.05 -6.61
C ARG A 50 1.53 -19.35 -5.12
N LEU A 51 1.39 -18.33 -4.28
CA LEU A 51 1.39 -18.49 -2.81
C LEU A 51 0.01 -18.80 -2.23
N LEU A 52 -1.07 -18.32 -2.87
CA LEU A 52 -2.42 -18.39 -2.33
C LEU A 52 -3.38 -19.18 -3.24
N LEU A 53 -3.61 -18.73 -4.47
CA LEU A 53 -4.74 -19.23 -5.26
C LEU A 53 -4.53 -20.67 -5.76
N VAL A 54 -3.36 -20.98 -6.33
CA VAL A 54 -3.04 -22.32 -6.80
C VAL A 54 -3.02 -23.33 -5.64
N PRO A 55 -2.37 -23.05 -4.50
CA PRO A 55 -2.38 -23.96 -3.34
C PRO A 55 -3.77 -24.19 -2.71
N LEU A 56 -4.71 -23.25 -2.82
CA LEU A 56 -6.07 -23.44 -2.29
C LEU A 56 -6.88 -24.47 -3.08
N GLY A 57 -6.63 -24.61 -4.40
CA GLY A 57 -7.15 -25.72 -5.20
C GLY A 57 -8.68 -25.84 -5.29
N PHE A 58 -9.44 -24.81 -4.94
CA PHE A 58 -10.90 -24.83 -5.05
C PHE A 58 -11.35 -24.97 -6.51
N ARG A 59 -12.54 -25.51 -6.70
CA ARG A 59 -13.16 -25.76 -8.01
C ARG A 59 -14.20 -24.69 -8.31
N PHE A 60 -14.43 -24.41 -9.59
CA PHE A 60 -15.60 -23.64 -10.00
C PHE A 60 -16.83 -24.54 -10.07
N ARG A 61 -18.02 -23.93 -9.95
CA ARG A 61 -19.28 -24.65 -10.09
C ARG A 61 -19.44 -25.12 -11.54
N ARG A 62 -20.20 -26.20 -11.74
CA ARG A 62 -20.50 -26.70 -13.09
C ARG A 62 -21.26 -25.62 -13.87
N GLY A 63 -20.80 -25.33 -15.08
CA GLY A 63 -21.41 -24.31 -15.95
C GLY A 63 -20.83 -22.90 -15.79
N THR A 64 -19.84 -22.68 -14.92
CA THR A 64 -19.07 -21.42 -14.91
C THR A 64 -18.20 -21.34 -16.15
N ASP A 65 -18.28 -20.21 -16.86
CA ASP A 65 -17.43 -19.94 -18.02
C ASP A 65 -15.95 -19.83 -17.62
N ALA A 66 -15.06 -20.41 -18.42
CA ALA A 66 -13.62 -20.46 -18.11
C ALA A 66 -12.96 -19.07 -18.15
N THR A 67 -13.44 -18.18 -19.01
CA THR A 67 -12.95 -16.80 -19.12
C THR A 67 -13.37 -15.98 -17.92
N GLU A 68 -14.63 -16.13 -17.49
CA GLU A 68 -15.14 -15.48 -16.27
C GLU A 68 -14.44 -15.99 -15.01
N ALA A 69 -14.24 -17.31 -14.89
CA ALA A 69 -13.48 -17.91 -13.81
C ALA A 69 -12.07 -17.33 -13.72
N ARG A 70 -11.36 -17.23 -14.86
CA ARG A 70 -10.03 -16.64 -14.90
C ARG A 70 -10.04 -15.16 -14.52
N ARG A 71 -10.99 -14.39 -15.05
CA ARG A 71 -11.15 -12.96 -14.73
C ARG A 71 -11.40 -12.74 -13.24
N SER A 72 -12.20 -13.60 -12.61
CA SER A 72 -12.48 -13.55 -11.17
C SER A 72 -11.20 -13.78 -10.34
N LEU A 73 -10.40 -14.78 -10.69
CA LEU A 73 -9.12 -15.05 -10.00
C LEU A 73 -8.10 -13.93 -10.23
N ASP A 74 -8.07 -13.34 -11.42
CA ASP A 74 -7.20 -12.22 -11.74
C ASP A 74 -7.57 -10.97 -10.93
N ALA A 75 -8.86 -10.65 -10.84
CA ALA A 75 -9.34 -9.55 -10.01
C ALA A 75 -9.01 -9.77 -8.52
N LEU A 76 -9.13 -11.01 -8.04
CA LEU A 76 -8.76 -11.36 -6.67
C LEU A 76 -7.25 -11.24 -6.44
N ALA A 77 -6.44 -11.65 -7.41
CA ALA A 77 -4.98 -11.53 -7.32
C ALA A 77 -4.52 -10.07 -7.35
N ASP A 78 -5.15 -9.21 -8.17
CA ASP A 78 -4.92 -7.76 -8.14
C ASP A 78 -5.30 -7.17 -6.78
N GLU A 79 -6.42 -7.62 -6.22
CA GLU A 79 -6.90 -7.13 -4.93
C GLU A 79 -5.97 -7.48 -3.76
N LEU A 80 -5.31 -8.64 -3.81
CA LEU A 80 -4.43 -9.13 -2.74
C LEU A 80 -2.94 -8.84 -3.01
N GLY A 81 -2.61 -8.16 -4.12
CA GLY A 81 -1.22 -7.90 -4.55
C GLY A 81 -0.38 -7.09 -3.55
N TYR A 82 -1.02 -6.37 -2.63
CA TYR A 82 -0.36 -5.60 -1.56
C TYR A 82 0.16 -6.47 -0.41
N MET A 83 -0.30 -7.72 -0.31
CA MET A 83 0.04 -8.58 0.82
C MET A 83 1.48 -9.12 0.69
N SER A 84 2.14 -9.24 1.83
CA SER A 84 3.44 -9.89 1.94
C SER A 84 3.33 -11.41 1.79
N ASP A 85 4.43 -12.08 1.45
CA ASP A 85 4.46 -13.54 1.28
C ASP A 85 4.06 -14.30 2.55
N ALA A 86 4.50 -13.81 3.72
CA ALA A 86 4.13 -14.36 5.01
C ALA A 86 2.61 -14.26 5.25
N SER A 87 2.04 -13.09 4.93
CA SER A 87 0.60 -12.84 5.05
C SER A 87 -0.22 -13.66 4.06
N LEU A 88 0.24 -13.84 2.81
CA LEU A 88 -0.42 -14.72 1.84
C LEU A 88 -0.41 -16.18 2.30
N SER A 89 0.69 -16.65 2.89
CA SER A 89 0.79 -18.00 3.46
C SER A 89 -0.14 -18.19 4.65
N ALA A 90 -0.24 -17.21 5.55
CA ALA A 90 -1.17 -17.23 6.67
C ALA A 90 -2.63 -17.22 6.19
N LEU A 91 -2.96 -16.34 5.23
CA LEU A 91 -4.29 -16.25 4.62
C LEU A 91 -4.71 -17.57 3.98
N ARG A 92 -3.80 -18.25 3.28
CA ARG A 92 -4.03 -19.60 2.74
C ARG A 92 -4.48 -20.59 3.82
N GLY A 93 -3.78 -20.61 4.96
CA GLY A 93 -4.14 -21.48 6.09
C GLY A 93 -5.55 -21.23 6.62
N MET A 94 -5.96 -19.95 6.72
CA MET A 94 -7.30 -19.58 7.17
C MET A 94 -8.39 -19.95 6.17
N LEU A 95 -8.13 -19.77 4.86
CA LEU A 95 -9.09 -19.96 3.79
C LEU A 95 -9.25 -21.42 3.35
N ALA A 96 -8.30 -22.31 3.63
CA ALA A 96 -8.32 -23.71 3.19
C ALA A 96 -9.61 -24.46 3.55
N SER A 97 -10.29 -24.04 4.63
CA SER A 97 -11.53 -24.64 5.13
C SER A 97 -12.82 -23.89 4.74
N LYS A 98 -12.69 -22.80 3.97
CA LYS A 98 -13.77 -21.82 3.72
C LYS A 98 -14.42 -21.95 2.36
N GLY A 99 -14.13 -23.02 1.63
CA GLY A 99 -14.79 -23.31 0.36
C GLY A 99 -16.30 -23.42 0.50
N GLU A 100 -17.01 -23.15 -0.59
CA GLU A 100 -18.46 -23.20 -0.68
C GLU A 100 -18.99 -24.62 -0.96
N GLY A 101 -20.30 -24.79 -0.73
CA GLY A 101 -21.01 -26.05 -0.92
C GLY A 101 -20.88 -27.02 0.25
N SER A 102 -21.63 -28.13 0.20
CA SER A 102 -21.63 -29.16 1.25
C SER A 102 -20.25 -29.80 1.45
N ALA A 103 -19.49 -29.95 0.36
CA ALA A 103 -18.12 -30.50 0.38
C ALA A 103 -17.03 -29.42 0.59
N ARG A 104 -17.39 -28.14 0.74
CA ARG A 104 -16.46 -27.00 0.90
C ARG A 104 -15.32 -26.98 -0.11
N CYS A 105 -15.60 -27.34 -1.35
CA CYS A 105 -14.62 -27.49 -2.41
C CYS A 105 -14.75 -26.46 -3.53
N PHE A 106 -15.77 -25.60 -3.46
CA PHE A 106 -15.96 -24.52 -4.42
C PHE A 106 -15.31 -23.22 -3.98
N TRP A 107 -14.91 -22.39 -4.94
CA TRP A 107 -14.35 -21.07 -4.65
C TRP A 107 -15.32 -20.24 -3.79
N PRO A 108 -14.87 -19.71 -2.65
CA PRO A 108 -15.66 -18.79 -1.85
C PRO A 108 -15.90 -17.46 -2.58
N GLU A 109 -16.97 -16.76 -2.20
CA GLU A 109 -17.18 -15.37 -2.61
C GLU A 109 -15.95 -14.49 -2.30
N PRO A 110 -15.54 -13.56 -3.20
CA PRO A 110 -14.48 -12.59 -2.95
C PRO A 110 -14.59 -11.82 -1.62
N ALA A 111 -15.80 -11.58 -1.12
CA ALA A 111 -16.02 -10.96 0.20
C ALA A 111 -15.37 -11.74 1.35
N THR A 112 -15.34 -13.08 1.26
CA THR A 112 -14.66 -13.95 2.24
C THR A 112 -13.16 -13.68 2.24
N PHE A 113 -12.54 -13.59 1.06
CA PHE A 113 -11.12 -13.28 0.93
C PHE A 113 -10.80 -11.91 1.52
N ARG A 114 -11.62 -10.89 1.24
CA ARG A 114 -11.46 -9.53 1.80
C ARG A 114 -11.49 -9.53 3.33
N GLY A 115 -12.47 -10.21 3.91
CA GLY A 115 -12.63 -10.28 5.36
C GLY A 115 -11.42 -10.90 6.04
N PHE A 116 -10.92 -12.03 5.53
CA PHE A 116 -9.73 -12.68 6.08
C PHE A 116 -8.43 -11.95 5.77
N ALA A 117 -8.30 -11.34 4.59
CA ALA A 117 -7.14 -10.52 4.25
C ALA A 117 -6.98 -9.34 5.22
N GLU A 118 -8.09 -8.66 5.56
CA GLU A 118 -8.07 -7.56 6.53
C GLU A 118 -7.64 -8.02 7.94
N ILE A 119 -7.98 -9.24 8.34
CA ILE A 119 -7.54 -9.82 9.62
C ILE A 119 -6.03 -10.09 9.60
N VAL A 120 -5.50 -10.60 8.49
CA VAL A 120 -4.10 -11.04 8.38
C VAL A 120 -3.14 -9.89 8.14
N GLN A 121 -3.50 -8.97 7.23
CA GLN A 121 -2.72 -7.79 6.92
C GLN A 121 -3.71 -6.69 6.50
N PRO A 122 -4.10 -5.79 7.42
CA PRO A 122 -4.96 -4.67 7.08
C PRO A 122 -4.37 -3.89 5.91
N ARG A 123 -5.21 -3.57 4.92
CA ARG A 123 -4.72 -2.84 3.75
C ARG A 123 -4.18 -1.47 4.20
N PRO A 124 -2.94 -1.09 3.81
CA PRO A 124 -2.47 0.27 4.00
C PRO A 124 -3.48 1.24 3.38
N LEU A 125 -3.89 2.26 4.13
CA LEU A 125 -4.92 3.20 3.72
C LEU A 125 -4.63 3.84 2.36
N GLU A 126 -3.36 4.10 2.07
CA GLU A 126 -2.85 4.64 0.81
C GLU A 126 -3.18 3.80 -0.41
N GLU A 127 -3.47 2.52 -0.21
CA GLU A 127 -3.79 1.56 -1.27
C GLU A 127 -5.29 1.24 -1.32
N VAL A 128 -6.10 1.82 -0.43
CA VAL A 128 -7.56 1.69 -0.49
C VAL A 128 -8.07 2.48 -1.69
N PRO A 129 -8.63 1.84 -2.74
CA PRO A 129 -8.98 2.56 -3.97
C PRO A 129 -10.01 3.66 -3.74
N ALA A 130 -10.94 3.46 -2.80
CA ALA A 130 -11.92 4.46 -2.42
C ALA A 130 -11.28 5.71 -1.80
N LEU A 131 -10.24 5.55 -0.98
CA LEU A 131 -9.51 6.66 -0.38
C LEU A 131 -8.74 7.43 -1.45
N VAL A 132 -8.00 6.72 -2.32
CA VAL A 132 -7.24 7.34 -3.42
C VAL A 132 -8.18 8.11 -4.36
N ARG A 133 -9.31 7.51 -4.75
CA ARG A 133 -10.33 8.16 -5.58
C ARG A 133 -10.90 9.41 -4.91
N TRP A 134 -11.16 9.33 -3.60
CA TRP A 134 -11.68 10.45 -2.84
C TRP A 134 -10.67 11.61 -2.77
N PHE A 135 -9.39 11.34 -2.47
CA PHE A 135 -8.35 12.36 -2.48
C PHE A 135 -8.08 12.96 -3.86
N ARG A 136 -8.31 12.20 -4.94
CA ARG A 136 -8.24 12.70 -6.33
C ARG A 136 -9.39 13.65 -6.68
N SER A 137 -10.51 13.53 -5.98
CA SER A 137 -11.70 14.36 -6.18
C SER A 137 -11.50 15.78 -5.62
N VAL A 138 -12.52 16.63 -5.76
CA VAL A 138 -12.54 18.00 -5.21
C VAL A 138 -12.47 18.02 -3.68
N GLU A 139 -12.84 16.91 -3.04
CA GLU A 139 -12.90 16.82 -1.57
C GLU A 139 -11.51 16.71 -0.95
N GLY A 140 -10.52 16.17 -1.67
CA GLY A 140 -9.12 16.12 -1.21
C GLY A 140 -8.56 17.51 -0.94
N PRO A 141 -8.49 18.40 -1.95
CA PRO A 141 -8.07 19.80 -1.76
C PRO A 141 -8.87 20.53 -0.68
N ARG A 142 -10.20 20.34 -0.63
CA ARG A 142 -11.04 20.94 0.43
C ARG A 142 -10.63 20.51 1.84
N ALA A 143 -10.26 19.24 2.03
CA ALA A 143 -9.81 18.75 3.33
C ALA A 143 -8.43 19.31 3.72
N VAL A 144 -7.55 19.57 2.75
CA VAL A 144 -6.28 20.29 2.96
C VAL A 144 -6.58 21.71 3.44
N GLU A 145 -7.39 22.46 2.69
CA GLU A 145 -7.76 23.85 3.01
C GLU A 145 -8.46 23.97 4.38
N ALA A 146 -9.35 23.02 4.70
CA ALA A 146 -10.06 22.99 5.97
C ALA A 146 -9.19 22.49 7.15
N GLY A 147 -7.97 22.00 6.91
CA GLY A 147 -7.11 21.44 7.95
C GLY A 147 -7.71 20.20 8.61
N THR A 148 -8.40 19.34 7.85
CA THR A 148 -9.10 18.14 8.37
C THR A 148 -8.52 16.83 7.85
N LEU A 149 -7.33 16.89 7.22
CA LEU A 149 -6.72 15.76 6.51
C LEU A 149 -6.48 14.55 7.42
N VAL A 150 -5.86 14.78 8.58
CA VAL A 150 -5.51 13.69 9.51
C VAL A 150 -6.77 13.03 10.01
N GLU A 151 -7.77 13.81 10.42
CA GLU A 151 -9.02 13.29 10.97
C GLU A 151 -9.85 12.59 9.91
N THR A 152 -9.85 13.09 8.68
CA THR A 152 -10.48 12.41 7.55
C THR A 152 -9.77 11.09 7.28
N PHE A 153 -8.44 11.06 7.29
CA PHE A 153 -7.66 9.84 7.13
C PHE A 153 -7.96 8.81 8.23
N LEU A 154 -7.98 9.23 9.49
CA LEU A 154 -8.33 8.37 10.63
C LEU A 154 -9.80 7.92 10.57
N TRP A 155 -10.69 8.75 10.03
CA TRP A 155 -12.07 8.35 9.77
C TRP A 155 -12.12 7.21 8.76
N PHE A 156 -11.37 7.31 7.66
CA PHE A 156 -11.24 6.23 6.69
C PHE A 156 -10.59 4.98 7.28
N GLU A 157 -9.59 5.12 8.15
CA GLU A 157 -8.98 3.98 8.87
C GLU A 157 -10.03 3.21 9.65
N LYS A 158 -10.89 3.93 10.37
CA LYS A 158 -11.90 3.35 11.25
C LYS A 158 -13.16 2.87 10.52
N LYS A 159 -13.62 3.62 9.51
CA LYS A 159 -14.93 3.43 8.86
C LYS A 159 -14.84 2.87 7.46
N LYS A 160 -13.64 2.83 6.86
CA LYS A 160 -13.35 2.35 5.50
C LYS A 160 -14.23 3.03 4.42
N ALA A 161 -14.76 4.22 4.72
CA ALA A 161 -15.64 4.99 3.87
C ALA A 161 -15.46 6.49 4.15
N PRO A 162 -15.66 7.35 3.14
CA PRO A 162 -15.58 8.80 3.33
C PRO A 162 -16.67 9.32 4.28
N PRO A 163 -16.42 10.46 4.96
CA PRO A 163 -17.46 11.17 5.69
C PRO A 163 -18.43 11.85 4.71
N LEU A 164 -19.42 11.10 4.22
CA LEU A 164 -20.39 11.60 3.24
C LEU A 164 -21.53 12.41 3.87
N THR A 165 -21.94 12.08 5.10
CA THR A 165 -23.06 12.76 5.75
C THR A 165 -22.64 14.07 6.40
N PRO A 166 -23.52 15.08 6.50
CA PRO A 166 -23.22 16.33 7.22
C PRO A 166 -22.75 16.09 8.65
N GLN A 167 -23.37 15.12 9.34
CA GLN A 167 -22.97 14.74 10.69
C GLN A 167 -21.55 14.16 10.74
N ALA A 168 -21.20 13.25 9.83
CA ALA A 168 -19.86 12.67 9.77
C ALA A 168 -18.80 13.76 9.50
N ARG A 169 -19.10 14.69 8.60
CA ARG A 169 -18.23 15.85 8.31
C ARG A 169 -18.07 16.73 9.55
N ALA A 170 -19.16 17.06 10.23
CA ALA A 170 -19.11 17.85 11.46
C ALA A 170 -18.26 17.19 12.56
N MET A 171 -18.37 15.86 12.72
CA MET A 171 -17.54 15.11 13.67
C MET A 171 -16.05 15.18 13.32
N VAL A 172 -15.70 15.03 12.04
CA VAL A 172 -14.32 15.15 11.56
C VAL A 172 -13.78 16.56 11.82
N THR A 173 -14.54 17.60 11.45
CA THR A 173 -14.15 18.99 11.69
C THR A 173 -13.97 19.29 13.18
N GLN A 174 -14.90 18.85 14.03
CA GLN A 174 -14.81 19.04 15.47
C GLN A 174 -13.57 18.36 16.04
N ARG A 175 -13.24 17.16 15.55
CA ARG A 175 -12.03 16.45 15.98
C ARG A 175 -10.76 17.17 15.54
N ALA A 176 -10.76 17.73 14.33
CA ALA A 176 -9.63 18.50 13.81
C ALA A 176 -9.37 19.74 14.65
N GLN A 177 -10.43 20.47 15.00
CA GLN A 177 -10.33 21.63 15.90
C GLN A 177 -9.75 21.26 17.27
N GLN A 178 -10.15 20.12 17.84
CA GLN A 178 -9.58 19.63 19.12
C GLN A 178 -8.08 19.33 18.99
N ASN A 179 -7.68 18.67 17.92
CA ASN A 179 -6.29 18.30 17.69
C ASN A 179 -5.42 19.53 17.39
N HIS A 180 -5.92 20.49 16.59
CA HIS A 180 -5.25 21.78 16.38
C HIS A 180 -5.05 22.53 17.69
N ARG A 181 -6.09 22.63 18.53
CA ARG A 181 -5.96 23.26 19.84
C ARG A 181 -4.93 22.55 20.72
N ARG A 182 -4.83 21.22 20.65
CA ARG A 182 -3.79 20.48 21.37
C ARG A 182 -2.38 20.81 20.86
N LEU A 183 -2.19 20.91 19.54
CA LEU A 183 -0.91 21.36 18.96
C LEU A 183 -0.56 22.79 19.40
N GLU A 184 -1.53 23.70 19.40
CA GLU A 184 -1.36 25.08 19.87
C GLU A 184 -0.90 25.11 21.33
N VAL A 185 -1.53 24.33 22.22
CA VAL A 185 -1.13 24.24 23.63
C VAL A 185 0.30 23.71 23.79
N ILE A 186 0.66 22.65 23.06
CA ILE A 186 2.01 22.08 23.10
C ILE A 186 3.04 23.11 22.61
N SER A 187 2.71 23.84 21.55
CA SER A 187 3.56 24.89 20.97
C SER A 187 3.70 26.09 21.89
N ASP A 188 2.62 26.57 22.50
CA ASP A 188 2.62 27.70 23.44
C ASP A 188 3.44 27.37 24.70
N ARG A 189 3.28 26.16 25.25
CA ARG A 189 4.14 25.68 26.36
C ARG A 189 5.62 25.70 25.97
N ARG A 190 5.97 25.21 24.78
CA ARG A 190 7.35 25.22 24.27
C ARG A 190 7.88 26.66 24.11
N ALA A 191 7.07 27.57 23.60
CA ALA A 191 7.45 28.98 23.41
C ALA A 191 7.69 29.72 24.73
N ARG A 192 7.02 29.31 25.81
CA ARG A 192 7.21 29.82 27.18
C ARG A 192 8.29 29.08 27.97
N GLU A 193 9.06 28.22 27.30
CA GLU A 193 10.09 27.36 27.92
C GLU A 193 9.54 26.44 29.02
N VAL A 194 8.23 26.16 29.00
CA VAL A 194 7.58 25.20 29.89
C VAL A 194 7.73 23.80 29.32
N ARG A 195 8.17 22.87 30.15
CA ARG A 195 8.35 21.46 29.76
C ARG A 195 7.00 20.83 29.39
N ASN A 196 6.90 20.31 28.18
CA ASN A 196 5.80 19.43 27.78
C ASN A 196 6.01 18.02 28.35
N ASP A 197 4.92 17.32 28.65
CA ASP A 197 4.99 15.94 29.09
C ASP A 197 5.40 15.00 27.93
N ALA A 198 5.86 13.80 28.28
CA ALA A 198 6.36 12.84 27.29
C ALA A 198 5.26 12.36 26.34
N GLN A 199 4.03 12.21 26.83
CA GLN A 199 2.88 11.73 26.08
C GLN A 199 2.41 12.74 25.03
N ASP A 200 2.44 14.04 25.35
CA ASP A 200 2.15 15.14 24.45
C ASP A 200 3.19 15.22 23.33
N LEU A 201 4.47 15.05 23.65
CA LEU A 201 5.53 15.03 22.65
C LEU A 201 5.45 13.80 21.74
N GLU A 202 5.15 12.63 22.28
CA GLU A 202 4.89 11.41 21.49
C GLU A 202 3.69 11.59 20.58
N TRP A 203 2.59 12.12 21.12
CA TRP A 203 1.39 12.39 20.35
C TRP A 203 1.63 13.44 19.26
N GLU A 204 2.35 14.52 19.54
CA GLU A 204 2.71 15.54 18.53
C GLU A 204 3.53 14.93 17.40
N ARG A 205 4.56 14.11 17.73
CA ARG A 205 5.38 13.42 16.72
C ARG A 205 4.52 12.51 15.84
N TRP A 206 3.66 11.69 16.46
CA TRP A 206 2.74 10.83 15.73
C TRP A 206 1.81 11.64 14.82
N TYR A 207 1.18 12.70 15.33
CA TYR A 207 0.23 13.51 14.58
C TYR A 207 0.90 14.19 13.38
N ARG A 208 2.05 14.84 13.59
CA ARG A 208 2.82 15.50 12.52
C ARG A 208 3.32 14.51 11.48
N SER A 209 3.80 13.33 11.90
CA SER A 209 4.24 12.28 10.97
C SER A 209 3.08 11.75 10.12
N THR A 210 1.89 11.62 10.72
CA THR A 210 0.67 11.22 10.02
C THR A 210 0.23 12.31 9.04
N LEU A 211 0.23 13.57 9.44
CA LEU A 211 -0.06 14.70 8.56
C LEU A 211 0.85 14.70 7.33
N ALA A 212 2.17 14.65 7.54
CA ALA A 212 3.15 14.63 6.46
C ALA A 212 2.94 13.45 5.50
N ARG A 213 2.64 12.25 6.04
CA ARG A 213 2.34 11.05 5.24
C ARG A 213 1.09 11.25 4.37
N VAL A 214 0.02 11.80 4.93
CA VAL A 214 -1.24 12.03 4.21
C VAL A 214 -1.11 13.16 3.18
N GLU A 215 -0.40 14.24 3.50
CA GLU A 215 -0.08 15.31 2.56
C GLU A 215 0.73 14.79 1.37
N ALA A 216 1.73 13.94 1.61
CA ALA A 216 2.52 13.31 0.55
C ALA A 216 1.65 12.43 -0.35
N LEU A 217 0.70 11.68 0.21
CA LEU A 217 -0.28 10.90 -0.54
C LEU A 217 -1.14 11.80 -1.43
N VAL A 218 -1.73 12.88 -0.88
CA VAL A 218 -2.56 13.81 -1.64
C VAL A 218 -1.75 14.44 -2.77
N ALA A 219 -0.54 14.91 -2.48
CA ALA A 219 0.35 15.51 -3.48
C ALA A 219 0.69 14.54 -4.63
N ARG A 220 0.98 13.27 -4.31
CA ARG A 220 1.21 12.22 -5.32
C ARG A 220 0.00 12.05 -6.22
N VAL A 221 -1.18 11.85 -5.64
CA VAL A 221 -2.42 11.59 -6.38
C VAL A 221 -2.83 12.78 -7.26
N GLN A 222 -2.59 14.01 -6.81
CA GLN A 222 -2.87 15.21 -7.61
C GLN A 222 -1.88 15.37 -8.78
N ARG A 223 -0.59 15.06 -8.60
CA ARG A 223 0.39 15.05 -9.71
C ARG A 223 0.01 14.03 -10.79
N GLU A 224 -0.39 12.82 -10.39
CA GLU A 224 -0.86 11.79 -11.33
C GLU A 224 -2.08 12.27 -12.14
N LYS A 225 -3.03 12.93 -11.48
CA LYS A 225 -4.22 13.49 -12.14
C LYS A 225 -3.86 14.58 -13.16
N GLN A 226 -2.93 15.46 -12.82
CA GLN A 226 -2.45 16.52 -13.71
C GLN A 226 -1.73 15.93 -14.93
N GLY A 227 -0.87 14.92 -14.73
CA GLY A 227 -0.19 14.24 -15.84
C GLY A 227 -1.16 13.52 -16.79
N GLN A 228 -2.22 12.90 -16.26
CA GLN A 228 -3.27 12.27 -17.06
C GLN A 228 -4.09 13.29 -17.86
N ALA A 229 -4.39 14.45 -17.29
CA ALA A 229 -5.12 15.51 -18.00
C ALA A 229 -4.29 16.05 -19.19
N VAL A 230 -2.99 16.27 -18.99
CA VAL A 230 -2.08 16.72 -20.06
C VAL A 230 -1.97 15.69 -21.19
N GLU A 231 -1.90 14.40 -20.85
CA GLU A 231 -1.86 13.32 -21.85
C GLU A 231 -3.19 13.19 -22.61
N GLN A 232 -4.32 13.37 -21.93
CA GLN A 232 -5.65 13.37 -22.57
C GLN A 232 -5.84 14.56 -23.51
N ASP A 233 -5.40 15.76 -23.12
CA ASP A 233 -5.44 16.94 -23.98
C ASP A 233 -4.54 16.74 -25.22
N ARG A 234 -3.38 16.10 -25.06
CA ARG A 234 -2.48 15.78 -26.17
C ARG A 234 -3.07 14.74 -27.14
N GLN A 235 -3.78 13.74 -26.63
CA GLN A 235 -4.44 12.72 -27.45
C GLN A 235 -5.74 13.23 -28.10
N GLY A 236 -6.45 14.17 -27.48
CA GLY A 236 -7.61 14.85 -28.04
C GLY A 236 -7.27 15.89 -29.12
N GLN A 237 -5.99 16.27 -29.24
CA GLN A 237 -5.48 17.26 -30.18
C GLN A 237 -4.66 16.64 -31.33
N ALA A 238 -4.88 15.35 -31.62
CA ALA A 238 -4.40 14.74 -32.85
C ALA A 238 -5.14 15.37 -34.05
N PRO A 239 -4.44 15.87 -35.08
CA PRO A 239 -5.09 16.45 -36.25
C PRO A 239 -5.94 15.37 -36.93
N GLN A 240 -7.25 15.59 -37.02
CA GLN A 240 -8.09 14.92 -37.99
C GLN A 240 -7.55 15.29 -39.37
N THR A 241 -6.69 14.44 -39.93
CA THR A 241 -6.42 14.44 -41.36
C THR A 241 -7.71 14.02 -42.06
N ASP A 242 -8.43 15.02 -42.53
CA ASP A 242 -9.61 14.90 -43.38
C ASP A 242 -9.21 14.12 -44.66
N PRO A 243 -9.74 12.91 -44.93
CA PRO A 243 -9.31 12.10 -46.06
C PRO A 243 -9.95 12.53 -47.39
N ALA A 244 -10.48 13.76 -47.50
CA ALA A 244 -11.39 14.15 -48.57
C ALA A 244 -10.93 15.35 -49.38
N GLN A 245 -9.66 15.45 -49.76
CA GLN A 245 -9.21 16.37 -50.83
C GLN A 245 -8.05 15.79 -51.64
N ASP A 246 -8.27 14.70 -52.39
CA ASP A 246 -7.38 14.36 -53.51
C ASP A 246 -8.14 13.60 -54.61
N THR A 247 -9.12 14.25 -55.21
CA THR A 247 -9.74 13.82 -56.48
C THR A 247 -9.91 15.01 -57.41
N THR A 248 -8.83 15.72 -57.69
CA THR A 248 -8.86 16.74 -58.76
C THR A 248 -7.50 16.96 -59.43
N ARG A 249 -6.79 15.90 -59.84
CA ARG A 249 -5.69 16.12 -60.79
C ARG A 249 -5.19 14.91 -61.58
N THR A 250 -6.04 14.19 -62.31
CA THR A 250 -5.55 13.37 -63.45
C THR A 250 -6.64 13.09 -64.47
N ALA A 251 -6.98 14.06 -65.32
CA ALA A 251 -7.83 13.81 -66.49
C ALA A 251 -7.62 14.83 -67.63
N GLU A 252 -6.38 15.22 -67.92
CA GLU A 252 -6.03 15.91 -69.18
C GLU A 252 -4.62 15.52 -69.61
N GLU A 253 -4.38 14.24 -69.96
CA GLU A 253 -3.21 13.87 -70.76
C GLU A 253 -3.31 12.46 -71.39
N ILE A 254 -4.43 12.13 -72.04
CA ILE A 254 -4.47 11.01 -73.01
C ILE A 254 -5.32 11.42 -74.22
N THR A 255 -4.64 12.03 -75.20
CA THR A 255 -4.76 11.80 -76.65
C THR A 255 -6.16 11.70 -77.28
N ARG A 256 -6.72 12.81 -77.75
CA ARG A 256 -7.14 13.09 -79.16
C ARG A 256 -8.05 14.30 -79.25
#